data_AF-A0A2E0XM01-F1
#
_entry.id   AF-A0A2E0XM01-F1
#
_cell.length_a   1.000
_cell.length_b   1.000
_cell.length_c   1.000
_cell.angle_alpha   90.00
_cell.angle_beta   90.00
_cell.angle_gamma   90.00
#
_symmetry.space_group_name_H-M   'P 1'
#
loop_
_entity.id
_entity.type
_entity.pdbx_description
1 polymer ?
#
loop_
_entity_poly.entity_id
_entity_poly.type
_entity_poly.pdbx_seq_one_letter_code
_entity_poly.pdbx_strand_id
1 'polypeptide(L)' 'MPRAVSLADSLLGQYKTQISSLTLVPGGGGCFEVSRNDKLLYSKLKTKEFPHLTQITDAIDGP' A
#
# COMPACT_ATOMS: atom_id res chain seq x y z
N MET A 1 -9.92 10.75 4.76
CA MET A 1 -8.77 9.91 4.36
C MET A 1 -8.54 8.71 5.30
N PRO A 2 -9.53 7.86 5.64
CA PRO A 2 -9.31 6.79 6.62
C PRO A 2 -8.56 5.56 6.04
N ARG A 3 -8.84 5.16 4.79
CA ARG A 3 -8.35 3.89 4.24
C ARG A 3 -6.83 3.79 4.08
N ALA A 4 -6.18 4.86 3.61
CA ALA A 4 -4.73 4.86 3.42
C ALA A 4 -3.99 4.74 4.76
N VAL A 5 -4.51 5.43 5.79
CA VAL A 5 -3.95 5.37 7.16
C VAL A 5 -4.15 3.98 7.76
N SER A 6 -5.35 3.39 7.64
CA SER A 6 -5.61 2.03 8.15
C SER A 6 -4.73 0.97 7.47
N LEU A 7 -4.46 1.11 6.18
CA LEU A 7 -3.59 0.19 5.43
C LEU A 7 -2.13 0.35 5.87
N ALA A 8 -1.66 1.59 6.05
CA ALA A 8 -0.34 1.88 6.58
C ALA A 8 -0.15 1.32 8.00
N ASP A 9 -1.13 1.51 8.89
CA ASP A 9 -1.10 0.97 10.26
C ASP A 9 -1.01 -0.56 10.26
N SER A 10 -1.80 -1.22 9.42
CA SER A 10 -1.76 -2.69 9.27
C SER A 10 -0.40 -3.19 8.77
N LEU A 11 0.21 -2.50 7.80
CA LEU A 11 1.54 -2.82 7.29
C LEU A 11 2.63 -2.62 8.34
N LEU A 12 2.58 -1.51 9.08
CA LEU A 12 3.51 -1.24 10.19
C LEU A 12 3.35 -2.26 11.31
N GLY A 13 2.12 -2.69 11.61
CA GLY A 13 1.86 -3.73 12.60
C GLY A 13 2.42 -5.10 12.20
N GLN A 14 2.36 -5.44 10.91
CA GLN A 14 2.81 -6.74 10.41
C GLN A 14 4.33 -6.80 10.19
N TYR A 15 4.91 -5.77 9.56
CA TYR A 15 6.32 -5.75 9.19
C TYR A 15 7.22 -5.05 10.22
N LYS A 16 6.66 -4.21 11.11
CA LYS A 16 7.36 -3.53 12.22
C LYS A 16 8.71 -2.95 11.80
N THR A 17 9.81 -3.54 12.29
CA THR A 17 11.19 -3.09 12.06
C THR A 17 11.71 -3.39 10.65
N GLN A 18 10.98 -4.15 9.84
CA GLN A 18 11.36 -4.42 8.45
C GLN A 18 11.06 -3.24 7.53
N ILE A 19 10.14 -2.33 7.91
CA ILE A 19 9.86 -1.11 7.16
C ILE A 19 10.80 -0.02 7.66
N SER A 20 11.76 0.35 6.80
CA SER A 20 12.69 1.44 7.12
C SER A 20 12.02 2.82 7.04
N SER A 21 11.09 3.00 6.10
CA SER A 21 10.31 4.23 5.94
C SER A 21 8.97 3.94 5.27
N LEU A 22 7.93 4.64 5.71
CA LEU A 22 6.60 4.62 5.09
C LEU A 22 6.15 6.07 4.89
N THR A 23 5.77 6.41 3.65
CA THR A 23 5.33 7.76 3.29
C THR A 23 3.91 7.71 2.75
N LEU A 24 3.01 8.52 3.32
CA LEU A 24 1.69 8.78 2.73
C LEU A 24 1.79 9.99 1.80
N VAL A 25 1.66 9.75 0.50
CA VAL A 25 1.60 10.81 -0.51
C VAL A 25 0.13 11.12 -0.79
N PRO A 26 -0.35 12.36 -0.56
CA PRO A 26 -1.70 12.75 -0.91
C PRO A 26 -1.85 12.73 -2.44
N GLY A 27 -2.73 11.85 -2.93
CA GLY A 27 -3.04 11.71 -4.35
C GLY A 27 -4.30 12.48 -4.76
N GLY A 28 -4.31 13.00 -5.98
CA GLY A 28 -5.47 13.62 -6.61
C GLY A 28 -6.28 12.66 -7.49
N GLY A 29 -7.51 13.03 -7.85
CA GLY A 29 -8.27 12.32 -8.89
C GLY A 29 -8.74 10.90 -8.52
N GLY A 30 -8.81 10.58 -7.22
CA GLY A 30 -9.27 9.27 -6.74
C GLY A 30 -8.25 8.13 -6.91
N CYS A 31 -6.99 8.48 -7.20
CA CYS A 31 -5.90 7.51 -7.24
C CYS A 31 -5.67 6.88 -5.86
N PHE A 32 -5.30 5.60 -5.89
CA PHE A 32 -4.85 4.88 -4.71
C PHE A 32 -3.79 3.90 -5.18
N GLU A 33 -2.54 4.21 -4.87
CA GLU A 33 -1.38 3.51 -5.40
C GLU A 33 -0.47 3.12 -4.26
N VAL A 34 0.06 1.90 -4.34
CA VAL A 34 0.97 1.35 -3.35
C VAL A 34 2.23 0.93 -4.10
N SER A 35 3.36 1.45 -3.65
CA SER A 35 4.67 1.22 -4.26
C SER A 35 5.70 0.87 -3.19
N ARG A 36 6.65 0.00 -3.54
CA ARG A 36 7.79 -0.39 -2.70
C ARG A 36 9.07 -0.20 -3.49
N ASN A 37 10.01 0.61 -2.98
CA ASN A 37 11.27 0.92 -3.66
C ASN A 37 11.05 1.29 -5.15
N ASP A 38 10.16 2.26 -5.40
CA ASP A 38 9.77 2.72 -6.74
C ASP A 38 9.06 1.69 -7.64
N LYS A 39 8.85 0.47 -7.16
CA LYS A 39 8.07 -0.55 -7.87
C LYS A 39 6.60 -0.48 -7.46
N LEU A 40 5.73 -0.20 -8.44
CA LEU A 40 4.29 -0.20 -8.25
C LEU A 40 3.79 -1.61 -7.93
N LEU A 41 3.31 -1.81 -6.70
CA LEU A 41 2.69 -3.06 -6.25
C LEU A 41 1.21 -3.10 -6.63
N TYR A 42 0.51 -1.98 -6.49
CA TYR A 42 -0.92 -1.89 -6.77
C TYR A 42 -1.30 -0.50 -7.28
N SER A 43 -2.21 -0.44 -8.23
CA SER A 43 -2.85 0.81 -8.65
C SER A 43 -4.34 0.63 -8.83
N LYS A 44 -5.12 1.33 -8.02
CA LYS A 44 -6.57 1.41 -8.15
C LYS A 44 -7.01 1.96 -9.49
N LEU A 45 -6.19 2.80 -10.14
CA LEU A 45 -6.52 3.29 -11.48
C LEU A 45 -6.54 2.16 -12.51
N LYS A 46 -5.73 1.11 -12.30
CA LYS A 46 -5.68 -0.08 -13.15
C LYS A 46 -6.77 -1.09 -12.79
N THR A 47 -6.94 -1.38 -11.51
CA THR A 47 -7.90 -2.41 -11.03
C THR A 47 -9.33 -1.89 -10.93
N LYS A 48 -9.51 -0.56 -10.90
CA LYS A 48 -10.76 0.15 -10.58
C LYS A 48 -11.32 -0.13 -9.18
N GLU A 49 -10.56 -0.82 -8.33
CA GLU A 49 -10.97 -1.21 -6.98
C GLU A 49 -9.91 -0.84 -5.95
N PHE A 50 -10.32 -0.80 -4.68
CA PHE A 50 -9.36 -0.57 -3.60
C PHE A 50 -8.58 -1.87 -3.32
N PRO A 51 -7.28 -1.77 -3.01
CA PRO A 51 -6.51 -2.95 -2.65
C PRO A 51 -7.01 -3.56 -1.34
N HIS A 52 -6.99 -4.89 -1.30
CA HIS A 52 -7.11 -5.62 -0.04
C HIS A 52 -5.73 -5.74 0.63
N LEU A 53 -5.69 -5.82 1.97
CA LEU A 53 -4.43 -5.97 2.71
C LEU A 53 -3.60 -7.14 2.17
N THR A 54 -4.25 -8.29 2.00
CA THR A 54 -3.63 -9.53 1.51
C THR A 54 -2.97 -9.38 0.15
N GLN A 55 -3.54 -8.60 -0.77
CA GLN A 55 -2.92 -8.37 -2.09
C GLN A 55 -1.61 -7.58 -1.98
N ILE A 56 -1.53 -6.67 -1.02
CA ILE A 56 -0.31 -5.88 -0.80
C ILE A 56 0.75 -6.75 -0.12
N THR A 57 0.37 -7.51 0.91
CA THR A 57 1.30 -8.34 1.67
C THR A 57 1.86 -9.48 0.83
N ASP A 58 1.01 -10.14 0.03
CA ASP A 58 1.43 -11.18 -0.91
C ASP A 58 2.41 -10.64 -1.97
N ALA A 59 2.15 -9.44 -2.49
CA ALA A 59 3.06 -8.76 -3.40
C ALA A 59 4.39 -8.30 -2.75
N ILE A 60 4.42 -8.14 -1.42
CA ILE A 60 5.63 -7.79 -0.66
C ILE A 60 6.45 -9.04 -0.31
N ASP A 61 5.79 -10.10 0.15
CA ASP A 61 6.42 -11.35 0.58
C ASP A 61 6.93 -12.15 -0.62
N GLY A 62 6.20 -12.11 -1.74
CA GLY A 62 6.45 -12.98 -2.90
C GLY A 62 6.08 -14.44 -2.61
N PRO A 63 6.06 -15.31 -3.64
CA PRO A 63 6.01 -16.76 -3.44
C PRO A 63 7.30 -17.31 -2.81
#